data_AF-A0A0C3DYR1-F1
#
_entry.id   AF-A0A0C3DYR1-F1
#
_cell.length_a   1.000
_cell.length_b   1.000
_cell.length_c   1.000
_cell.angle_alpha   90.00
_cell.angle_beta   90.00
_cell.angle_gamma   90.00
#
_symmetry.space_group_name_H-M   'P 1'
#
loop_
_entity.id
_entity.type
_entity.pdbx_description
1 polymer ?
#
loop_
_entity_poly.entity_id
_entity_poly.type
_entity_poly.pdbx_seq_one_letter_code
_entity_poly.pdbx_strand_id
1 'polypeptide(L)' 'MVLENLGPSLDKLIQASPDGALGLGHVAELGLQMISCLKYIHSHNFIHRDIKPQNILMGTEESKGTTFLINFGIT' A
#
# COMPACT_ATOMS: atom_id res chain seq x y z
N MET A 1 10.94 12.13 9.66
CA MET A 1 11.37 11.06 8.75
C MET A 1 11.23 11.59 7.34
N VAL A 2 12.24 11.42 6.49
CA VAL A 2 12.15 11.73 5.05
C VAL A 2 12.05 10.39 4.33
N LEU A 3 11.03 10.24 3.49
CA LEU A 3 10.81 9.06 2.65
C LEU A 3 10.98 9.44 1.18
N GLU A 4 11.08 8.43 0.32
CA GLU A 4 10.98 8.63 -1.13
C GLU A 4 9.65 9.28 -1.51
N ASN A 5 9.65 10.00 -2.64
CA ASN A 5 8.41 10.54 -3.17
C ASN A 5 7.56 9.38 -3.70
N LEU A 6 6.36 9.22 -3.16
CA LEU A 6 5.43 8.16 -3.54
C LEU A 6 4.23 8.72 -4.29
N GLY A 7 3.57 7.84 -5.02
CA GLY A 7 2.39 8.12 -5.82
C GLY A 7 1.10 8.19 -4.99
N PRO A 8 -0.06 8.16 -5.66
CA PRO A 8 -1.35 8.24 -4.98
C PRO A 8 -1.57 7.05 -4.03
N SER A 9 -2.34 7.32 -2.98
CA SER A 9 -2.84 6.31 -2.06
C SER A 9 -3.97 5.50 -2.68
N LEU A 10 -4.20 4.31 -2.13
CA LEU A 10 -5.21 3.38 -2.61
C LEU A 10 -6.63 3.97 -2.52
N ASP A 11 -6.93 4.77 -1.50
CA ASP A 11 -8.23 5.46 -1.40
C ASP A 11 -8.46 6.45 -2.55
N LYS A 12 -7.40 7.18 -2.98
CA LYS A 12 -7.49 8.09 -4.13
C LYS A 12 -7.70 7.33 -5.43
N LEU A 13 -7.06 6.18 -5.59
CA LEU A 13 -7.26 5.33 -6.77
C LEU A 13 -8.67 4.77 -6.85
N ILE A 14 -9.22 4.34 -5.70
CA ILE A 14 -10.61 3.87 -5.61
C ILE A 14 -11.58 5.00 -5.95
N GLN A 15 -11.38 6.20 -5.39
CA GLN A 15 -12.22 7.38 -5.68
C GLN A 15 -12.14 7.84 -7.14
N ALA A 16 -10.99 7.68 -7.78
CA ALA A 16 -10.81 8.01 -9.20
C ALA A 16 -11.35 6.94 -10.15
N SER A 17 -11.70 5.75 -9.64
CA SER A 17 -12.21 4.65 -10.46
C SER A 17 -13.69 4.87 -10.79
N PRO A 18 -14.15 4.66 -12.04
CA PRO A 18 -15.53 4.93 -12.46
C PRO A 18 -16.58 4.22 -11.60
N ASP A 19 -16.30 2.98 -11.20
CA ASP A 19 -17.19 2.14 -10.41
C ASP A 19 -16.91 2.23 -8.90
N GLY A 20 -16.01 3.12 -8.47
CA GLY A 20 -15.57 3.18 -7.08
C GLY A 20 -14.86 1.90 -6.60
N ALA A 21 -14.30 1.13 -7.53
CA ALA A 21 -13.64 -0.15 -7.26
C ALA A 21 -12.47 -0.38 -8.23
N LEU A 22 -11.48 -1.15 -7.77
CA LEU A 22 -10.37 -1.60 -8.61
C LEU A 22 -10.74 -2.89 -9.33
N GLY A 23 -10.20 -3.06 -10.54
CA GLY A 23 -10.29 -4.32 -11.28
C GLY A 23 -9.62 -5.48 -10.52
N LEU A 24 -10.16 -6.69 -10.67
CA LEU A 24 -9.72 -7.89 -9.93
C LEU A 24 -8.22 -8.19 -10.08
N GLY A 25 -7.64 -7.95 -11.27
CA GLY A 25 -6.21 -8.14 -11.50
C GLY A 25 -5.35 -7.26 -10.58
N HIS A 26 -5.66 -5.96 -10.51
CA HIS A 26 -4.97 -5.03 -9.62
C HIS A 26 -5.18 -5.38 -8.13
N VAL A 27 -6.38 -5.83 -7.76
CA VAL A 27 -6.65 -6.27 -6.38
C VAL A 27 -5.79 -7.48 -6.00
N ALA A 28 -5.65 -8.45 -6.91
CA ALA A 28 -4.83 -9.63 -6.68
C ALA A 28 -3.34 -9.29 -6.55
N GLU A 29 -2.81 -8.46 -7.44
CA GLU A 29 -1.42 -7.99 -7.40
C GLU A 29 -1.13 -7.22 -6.11
N LEU A 30 -2.01 -6.29 -5.73
CA LEU A 30 -1.91 -5.53 -4.48
C LEU A 30 -1.92 -6.47 -3.28
N GLY A 31 -2.85 -7.43 -3.24
CA GLY A 31 -2.95 -8.41 -2.16
C GLY A 31 -1.66 -9.21 -1.96
N LEU A 32 -1.03 -9.67 -3.04
CA LEU A 32 0.23 -10.41 -2.98
C LEU A 32 1.39 -9.57 -2.42
N GLN A 33 1.50 -8.32 -2.85
CA GLN A 33 2.53 -7.40 -2.34
C GLN A 33 2.30 -7.06 -0.86
N MET A 34 1.05 -6.79 -0.48
CA MET A 34 0.69 -6.50 0.91
C MET A 34 0.94 -7.69 1.83
N ILE A 35 0.60 -8.92 1.43
CA ILE A 35 0.90 -10.14 2.20
C ILE A 35 2.41 -10.29 2.40
N SER A 36 3.20 -10.02 1.35
CA SER A 36 4.67 -10.09 1.43
C SER A 36 5.24 -9.05 2.39
N CYS A 37 4.74 -7.81 2.33
CA CYS A 37 5.10 -6.74 3.27
C CYS A 37 4.75 -7.09 4.72
N LEU A 38 3.53 -7.57 4.96
CA LEU A 38 3.06 -7.96 6.29
C LEU A 38 3.86 -9.14 6.85
N LYS A 39 4.15 -10.14 6.02
CA LYS A 39 5.00 -11.27 6.41
C LYS A 39 6.38 -10.80 6.86
N TYR A 40 6.97 -9.82 6.16
CA TYR A 40 8.27 -9.25 6.53
C TYR A 40 8.22 -8.55 7.89
N ILE A 41 7.26 -7.66 8.13
CA ILE A 41 7.21 -6.93 9.42
C ILE A 41 6.85 -7.86 10.59
N HIS A 42 5.97 -8.84 10.36
CA HIS A 42 5.60 -9.83 11.36
C HIS A 42 6.78 -10.74 11.73
N SER A 43 7.67 -11.08 10.78
CA SER A 43 8.88 -11.85 11.10
C SER A 43 9.89 -11.06 11.95
N HIS A 44 9.70 -9.75 12.09
CA HIS A 44 10.48 -8.87 12.95
C HIS A 44 9.70 -8.45 14.21
N ASN A 45 8.69 -9.23 14.62
CA ASN A 45 7.84 -8.98 15.79
C ASN A 45 7.15 -7.62 15.79
N PHE A 46 6.90 -7.04 14.61
CA PHE A 46 6.24 -5.75 14.47
C PHE A 46 4.85 -5.93 13.85
N ILE A 47 3.82 -5.31 14.44
CA ILE A 47 2.46 -5.32 13.93
C ILE A 47 2.09 -3.90 13.47
N HIS A 48 1.65 -3.74 12.22
CA HIS A 48 1.31 -2.42 11.67
C HIS A 48 0.16 -1.72 12.39
N ARG A 49 -0.89 -2.47 12.74
CA ARG A 49 -2.13 -2.03 13.46
C ARG A 49 -3.03 -1.01 12.74
N ASP A 50 -2.52 -0.19 11.82
CA ASP A 50 -3.31 0.82 11.09
C ASP A 50 -3.33 0.55 9.57
N ILE A 51 -3.74 -0.66 9.16
CA ILE A 51 -3.84 -1.01 7.74
C ILE A 51 -5.16 -0.48 7.19
N LYS A 52 -5.08 0.51 6.29
CA LYS A 52 -6.22 1.13 5.61
C LYS A 52 -5.78 1.69 4.26
N PRO A 53 -6.71 1.94 3.31
CA PRO A 53 -6.36 2.40 1.95
C PRO A 53 -5.49 3.67 1.90
N GLN A 54 -5.63 4.58 2.88
CA GLN A 54 -4.83 5.81 2.96
C GLN A 54 -3.34 5.56 3.25
N ASN A 55 -3.02 4.42 3.88
CA ASN A 55 -1.66 4.03 4.26
C ASN A 55 -1.01 3.11 3.22
N ILE A 56 -1.68 2.86 2.08
CA ILE A 56 -1.16 2.04 0.99
C ILE A 56 -0.94 2.97 -0.20
N LEU A 57 0.31 3.19 -0.61
CA LEU A 57 0.68 4.09 -1.70
C LEU A 57 1.30 3.32 -2.86
N MET A 58 1.14 3.84 -4.07
CA MET A 58 1.81 3.30 -5.25
C MET A 58 3.18 3.93 -5.44
N GLY A 59 4.13 3.18 -5.96
CA GLY A 59 5.42 3.72 -6.39
C GLY A 59 5.32 4.62 -7.62
N THR A 60 6.33 5.44 -7.82
CA THR A 60 6.50 6.37 -8.95
C THR A 60 7.82 6.11 -9.67
N GLU A 61 7.92 6.54 -10.93
CA GLU A 61 9.14 6.40 -11.73
C GLU A 61 9.69 4.96 -11.70
N GLU A 62 10.85 4.76 -11.08
CA GLU A 62 11.56 3.48 -10.97
C GLU A 62 10.84 2.45 -10.09
N SER A 63 9.97 2.87 -9.17
CA SER A 63 9.19 1.99 -8.31
C SER A 63 7.76 1.77 -8.82
N LYS A 64 7.46 2.14 -10.07
CA LYS A 64 6.13 1.93 -10.67
C LYS A 64 5.73 0.45 -10.64
N GLY A 65 4.54 0.17 -10.12
CA GLY A 65 4.02 -1.18 -9.92
C GLY A 65 4.30 -1.75 -8.52
N THR A 66 5.15 -1.11 -7.73
CA THR A 66 5.38 -1.45 -6.32
C THR A 66 4.33 -0.79 -5.44
N THR A 67 3.86 -1.52 -4.43
CA THR A 67 2.94 -1.07 -3.40
C THR A 67 3.69 -0.85 -2.08
N PHE A 68 3.48 0.29 -1.45
CA PHE A 68 4.14 0.70 -0.22
C PHE A 68 3.13 0.80 0.92
N LEU A 69 3.40 0.12 2.03
CA LEU A 69 2.70 0.34 3.30
C LEU A 69 3.45 1.43 4.07
N ILE A 70 2.74 2.48 4.49
CA ILE A 70 3.30 3.61 5.23
C ILE A 70 2.59 3.83 6.56
N ASN A 71 3.06 4.81 7.33
CA ASN A 71 2.48 5.20 8.62
C ASN A 71 2.48 4.05 9.63
N PHE A 72 3.70 3.58 9.94
CA PHE A 72 4.02 2.65 11.03
C PHE A 72 3.82 3.31 12.40
N GLY A 73 2.58 3.71 12.70
CA GLY A 73 2.20 4.47 13.88
C GLY A 73 2.83 3.92 15.15
N ILE A 74 3.71 4.72 15.76
CA ILE A 74 4.17 4.54 17.13
C ILE A 74 2.98 4.95 18.02
N THR A 75 2.10 4.01 18.33
CA THR A 75 1.19 4.13 19.49
C THR A 75 1.58 3.13 20.54
#